data_AF-A0A1X3D1F4-F1
#
_entry.id   AF-A0A1X3D1F4-F1
#
_cell.length_a   1.000
_cell.length_b   1.000
_cell.length_c   1.000
_cell.angle_alpha   90.00
_cell.angle_beta   90.00
_cell.angle_gamma   90.00
#
_symmetry.space_group_name_H-M   'P 1'
#
loop_
_entity.id
_entity.type
_entity.pdbx_description
1 polymer ?
#
loop_
_entity_poly.entity_id
_entity_poly.type
_entity_poly.pdbx_seq_one_letter_code
_entity_poly.pdbx_strand_id
1 'polypeptide(L)'
;MFFFFDGGAGNDTLAGGAGNDTYYVDSEHDRITEGADAGADTVFSTNNFELAGYIENLTLLGQTAVRGIGNDEANRIVGNGTDNVLDGKAGDDVLNGGKGSDMLTGGAGADTFVFDAALDGSIDTITDFQSGEDKISLSSLVFGMDSVTDGML
;
A
#
# COMPACT_ATOMS: atom_id res chain seq x y z
N MET A 1 22.10 1.99 8.12
CA MET A 1 21.82 3.32 8.73
C MET A 1 20.40 3.65 8.33
N PHE A 2 19.61 4.36 9.13
CA PHE A 2 18.27 4.80 8.74
C PHE A 2 18.30 6.32 8.57
N PHE A 3 17.91 6.84 7.41
CA PHE A 3 17.72 8.28 7.23
C PHE A 3 16.23 8.64 7.14
N PHE A 4 15.91 9.84 7.62
CA PHE A 4 14.57 10.39 7.64
C PHE A 4 14.57 11.67 6.80
N PHE A 5 13.71 11.73 5.80
CA PHE A 5 13.57 12.86 4.91
C PHE A 5 12.12 13.36 4.92
N ASP A 6 11.94 14.62 5.30
CA ASP A 6 10.66 15.33 5.21
C ASP A 6 10.82 16.40 4.13
N GLY A 7 10.07 16.26 3.03
CA GLY A 7 10.07 17.25 1.95
C GLY A 7 9.55 18.61 2.40
N GLY A 8 8.64 18.61 3.38
CA GLY A 8 7.90 19.79 3.75
C GLY A 8 7.08 20.36 2.59
N ALA A 9 6.46 21.51 2.83
CA ALA A 9 5.52 22.08 1.88
C ALA A 9 6.20 22.50 0.59
N GLY A 10 5.74 21.98 -0.54
CA GLY A 10 6.27 22.37 -1.83
C GLY A 10 6.28 21.23 -2.83
N ASN A 11 7.17 21.34 -3.82
CA ASN A 11 7.48 20.23 -4.70
C ASN A 11 8.96 19.95 -4.50
N ASP A 12 9.26 18.83 -3.87
CA ASP A 12 10.59 18.54 -3.35
C ASP A 12 11.27 17.41 -4.12
N THR A 13 12.59 17.37 -4.02
CA THR A 13 13.39 16.28 -4.54
C THR A 13 14.21 15.71 -3.40
N LEU A 14 13.87 14.49 -3.00
CA LEU A 14 14.50 13.74 -1.94
C LEU A 14 15.39 12.68 -2.56
N ALA A 15 16.57 12.47 -1.99
CA ALA A 15 17.48 11.43 -2.42
C ALA A 15 18.03 10.73 -1.18
N GLY A 16 17.82 9.43 -1.10
CA GLY A 16 18.38 8.61 -0.05
C GLY A 16 19.81 8.21 -0.30
N GLY A 17 20.24 7.27 0.53
CA GLY A 17 21.54 6.66 0.44
C GLY A 17 21.47 5.18 0.78
N ALA A 18 22.60 4.61 1.17
CA ALA A 18 22.61 3.22 1.59
C ALA A 18 21.91 3.06 2.96
N GLY A 19 21.08 2.04 3.06
CA GLY A 19 20.29 1.71 4.23
C GLY A 19 18.80 1.73 3.92
N ASN A 20 18.01 1.48 4.96
CA ASN A 20 16.56 1.61 4.87
C ASN A 20 16.21 3.04 5.23
N ASP A 21 15.68 3.78 4.28
CA ASP A 21 15.34 5.19 4.40
C ASP A 21 13.82 5.39 4.48
N THR A 22 13.42 6.51 5.08
CA THR A 22 12.01 6.86 5.28
C THR A 22 11.73 8.27 4.78
N TYR A 23 10.74 8.39 3.91
CA TYR A 23 10.32 9.62 3.24
C TYR A 23 8.93 10.04 3.69
N TYR A 24 8.76 11.33 3.97
CA TYR A 24 7.46 11.97 4.16
C TYR A 24 7.28 12.99 3.04
N VAL A 25 6.23 12.80 2.25
CA VAL A 25 5.90 13.61 1.07
C VAL A 25 4.51 14.20 1.23
N ASP A 26 4.35 15.46 0.85
CA ASP A 26 3.10 16.22 0.99
C ASP A 26 2.58 16.82 -0.32
N SER A 27 3.26 16.55 -1.44
CA SER A 27 2.83 16.92 -2.78
C SER A 27 2.88 15.75 -3.75
N GLU A 28 1.92 15.72 -4.68
CA GLU A 28 1.90 14.76 -5.80
C GLU A 28 3.08 14.97 -6.78
N HIS A 29 3.82 16.07 -6.62
CA HIS A 29 4.98 16.41 -7.44
C HIS A 29 6.31 16.17 -6.73
N ASP A 30 6.30 15.71 -5.49
CA ASP A 30 7.51 15.29 -4.78
C ASP A 30 8.15 14.11 -5.53
N ARG A 31 9.47 14.11 -5.60
CA ARG A 31 10.25 13.10 -6.30
C ARG A 31 11.28 12.51 -5.37
N ILE A 32 11.34 11.18 -5.32
CA ILE A 32 12.35 10.45 -4.56
C ILE A 32 13.29 9.76 -5.55
N THR A 33 14.59 9.79 -5.27
CA THR A 33 15.61 9.06 -6.03
C THR A 33 16.35 8.11 -5.11
N GLU A 34 16.18 6.81 -5.34
CA GLU A 34 16.93 5.75 -4.68
C GLU A 34 17.89 5.02 -5.60
N GLY A 35 18.83 4.29 -4.98
CA GLY A 35 19.76 3.40 -5.67
C GLY A 35 19.39 1.94 -5.49
N ALA A 36 19.75 1.10 -6.47
CA ALA A 36 19.64 -0.35 -6.34
C ALA A 36 20.41 -0.87 -5.11
N ASP A 37 19.87 -1.90 -4.46
CA ASP A 37 20.43 -2.55 -3.27
C ASP A 37 20.69 -1.59 -2.08
N ALA A 38 19.96 -0.48 -2.01
CA ALA A 38 20.09 0.51 -0.93
C ALA A 38 19.51 0.00 0.39
N GLY A 39 18.37 -0.68 0.36
CA GLY A 39 17.72 -1.18 1.57
C GLY A 39 16.28 -1.56 1.28
N ALA A 40 15.46 -1.54 2.33
CA ALA A 40 14.01 -1.56 2.21
C ALA A 40 13.47 -0.20 2.63
N ASP A 41 13.03 0.59 1.66
CA ASP A 41 12.70 2.00 1.81
C ASP A 41 11.20 2.21 1.94
N THR A 42 10.80 3.26 2.65
CA THR A 42 9.39 3.53 2.97
C THR A 42 8.99 4.96 2.69
N VAL A 43 7.87 5.13 2.00
CA VAL A 43 7.24 6.44 1.74
C VAL A 43 5.93 6.54 2.49
N PHE A 44 5.77 7.65 3.20
CA PHE A 44 4.53 8.10 3.79
C PHE A 44 4.03 9.31 2.99
N SER A 45 2.85 9.19 2.38
CA SER A 45 2.25 10.27 1.59
C SER A 45 0.88 10.65 2.12
N THR A 46 0.55 11.94 2.13
CA THR A 46 -0.83 12.41 2.37
C THR A 46 -1.65 12.60 1.11
N ASN A 47 -1.05 12.46 -0.08
CA ASN A 47 -1.67 12.68 -1.39
C ASN A 47 -1.48 11.46 -2.31
N ASN A 48 -1.93 11.59 -3.56
CA ASN A 48 -1.57 10.64 -4.60
C ASN A 48 -0.05 10.50 -4.69
N PHE A 49 0.44 9.27 -4.82
CA PHE A 49 1.88 9.03 -4.95
C PHE A 49 2.16 7.82 -5.82
N GLU A 50 3.24 7.92 -6.59
CA GLU A 50 3.80 6.84 -7.40
C GLU A 50 5.23 6.59 -6.94
N LEU A 51 5.54 5.36 -6.55
CA LEU A 51 6.87 4.97 -6.12
C LEU A 51 7.85 5.11 -7.29
N ALA A 52 8.98 5.76 -7.04
CA ALA A 52 10.14 5.63 -7.90
C ALA A 52 10.72 4.21 -7.79
N GLY A 53 11.55 3.80 -8.75
CA GLY A 53 12.26 2.51 -8.66
C GLY A 53 13.13 2.42 -7.41
N TYR A 54 13.38 1.19 -6.96
CA TYR A 54 14.15 0.85 -5.75
C TYR A 54 13.51 1.33 -4.44
N ILE A 55 12.18 1.46 -4.42
CA ILE A 55 11.43 1.77 -3.20
C ILE A 55 10.34 0.72 -3.03
N GLU A 56 10.26 0.11 -1.85
CA GLU A 56 9.44 -1.09 -1.67
C GLU A 56 8.15 -0.82 -0.89
N ASN A 57 8.05 0.25 -0.11
CA ASN A 57 6.90 0.46 0.77
C ASN A 57 6.24 1.83 0.56
N LEU A 58 4.92 1.82 0.39
CA LEU A 58 4.07 3.02 0.40
C LEU A 58 2.99 2.90 1.47
N THR A 59 2.81 3.94 2.27
CA THR A 59 1.67 4.09 3.20
C THR A 59 1.01 5.44 3.00
N LEU A 60 -0.29 5.41 2.71
CA LEU A 60 -1.10 6.61 2.52
C LEU A 60 -1.69 7.06 3.88
N LEU A 61 -1.38 8.29 4.28
CA LEU A 61 -1.81 8.91 5.55
C LEU A 61 -2.87 10.00 5.36
N GLY A 62 -3.28 10.25 4.12
CA GLY A 62 -4.29 11.25 3.78
C GLY A 62 -5.66 10.96 4.41
N GLN A 63 -6.54 11.96 4.43
CA GLN A 63 -7.93 11.84 4.92
C GLN A 63 -8.96 11.87 3.79
N THR A 64 -8.51 11.81 2.54
CA THR A 64 -9.33 11.81 1.34
C THR A 64 -8.95 10.63 0.45
N ALA A 65 -9.83 10.30 -0.49
CA ALA A 65 -9.54 9.33 -1.53
C ALA A 65 -8.25 9.69 -2.27
N VAL A 66 -7.37 8.71 -2.42
CA VAL A 66 -6.03 8.88 -3.02
C VAL A 66 -5.66 7.67 -3.86
N ARG A 67 -4.67 7.87 -4.73
CA ARG A 67 -4.07 6.84 -5.58
C ARG A 67 -2.67 6.51 -5.09
N GLY A 68 -2.40 5.23 -4.82
CA GLY A 68 -1.07 4.72 -4.52
C GLY A 68 -0.61 3.80 -5.65
N ILE A 69 0.49 4.13 -6.29
CA ILE A 69 1.01 3.38 -7.43
C ILE A 69 2.42 2.87 -7.09
N GLY A 70 2.67 1.59 -7.34
CA GLY A 70 3.95 0.93 -7.20
C GLY A 70 4.93 1.23 -8.33
N ASN A 71 5.97 0.41 -8.41
CA ASN A 71 7.00 0.35 -9.44
C ASN A 71 7.09 -1.09 -9.97
N ASP A 72 8.17 -1.45 -10.68
CA ASP A 72 8.30 -2.78 -11.29
C ASP A 72 8.96 -3.82 -10.34
N GLU A 73 9.00 -3.54 -9.03
CA GLU A 73 9.56 -4.39 -7.98
C GLU A 73 8.47 -4.85 -7.00
N ALA A 74 8.79 -5.80 -6.12
CA ALA A 74 7.84 -6.25 -5.09
C ALA A 74 7.54 -5.11 -4.09
N ASN A 75 6.33 -4.57 -4.16
CA ASN A 75 5.88 -3.45 -3.35
C ASN A 75 4.90 -3.86 -2.26
N ARG A 76 4.92 -3.14 -1.15
CA ARG A 76 3.90 -3.19 -0.10
C ARG A 76 3.21 -1.84 -0.02
N ILE A 77 1.95 -1.81 -0.46
CA ILE A 77 1.14 -0.59 -0.56
C ILE A 77 -0.01 -0.69 0.43
N VAL A 78 -0.09 0.28 1.34
CA VAL A 78 -1.16 0.40 2.34
C VAL A 78 -1.93 1.71 2.12
N GLY A 79 -3.23 1.58 1.87
CA GLY A 79 -4.17 2.68 1.76
C GLY A 79 -4.48 3.34 3.11
N ASN A 80 -5.33 4.36 3.06
CA ASN A 80 -5.82 5.12 4.20
C ASN A 80 -7.21 4.64 4.63
N GLY A 81 -7.93 5.45 5.41
CA GLY A 81 -9.26 5.11 5.91
C GLY A 81 -10.41 5.50 4.97
N THR A 82 -10.16 5.69 3.68
CA THR A 82 -11.11 6.17 2.67
C THR A 82 -10.92 5.42 1.36
N ASP A 83 -11.89 5.51 0.44
CA ASP A 83 -11.84 4.86 -0.87
C ASP A 83 -10.53 5.17 -1.63
N ASN A 84 -9.71 4.16 -1.87
CA ASN A 84 -8.41 4.29 -2.53
C ASN A 84 -8.37 3.57 -3.88
N VAL A 85 -7.43 3.98 -4.72
CA VAL A 85 -7.06 3.24 -5.93
C VAL A 85 -5.60 2.84 -5.79
N LEU A 86 -5.35 1.55 -5.60
CA LEU A 86 -4.01 0.99 -5.44
C LEU A 86 -3.65 0.18 -6.69
N ASP A 87 -2.43 0.37 -7.19
CA ASP A 87 -1.90 -0.30 -8.37
C ASP A 87 -0.47 -0.77 -8.09
N GLY A 88 -0.25 -2.09 -7.98
CA GLY A 88 1.06 -2.70 -7.72
C GLY A 88 2.03 -2.58 -8.89
N LYS A 89 1.50 -2.55 -10.12
CA LYS A 89 2.20 -2.66 -11.41
C LYS A 89 2.82 -4.02 -11.68
N ALA A 90 4.09 -4.22 -11.38
CA ALA A 90 4.79 -5.46 -11.70
C ALA A 90 5.66 -5.84 -10.52
N GLY A 91 5.85 -7.14 -10.32
CA GLY A 91 6.44 -7.64 -9.08
C GLY A 91 5.42 -8.44 -8.30
N ASP A 92 5.86 -9.08 -7.22
CA ASP A 92 4.98 -9.83 -6.33
C ASP A 92 4.52 -8.89 -5.21
N ASP A 93 3.38 -8.24 -5.40
CA ASP A 93 2.96 -7.11 -4.57
C ASP A 93 2.06 -7.51 -3.38
N VAL A 94 2.03 -6.66 -2.36
CA VAL A 94 1.13 -6.77 -1.21
C VAL A 94 0.30 -5.49 -1.09
N LEU A 95 -0.99 -5.59 -1.40
CA LEU A 95 -1.92 -4.47 -1.40
C LEU A 95 -2.91 -4.59 -0.23
N ASN A 96 -2.96 -3.58 0.63
CA ASN A 96 -4.00 -3.43 1.66
C ASN A 96 -4.74 -2.10 1.42
N GLY A 97 -6.00 -2.17 1.01
CA GLY A 97 -6.83 -0.99 0.77
C GLY A 97 -7.12 -0.16 2.03
N GLY A 98 -7.18 -0.81 3.19
CA GLY A 98 -7.53 -0.19 4.46
C GLY A 98 -9.03 -0.25 4.72
N LYS A 99 -9.65 0.92 4.94
CA LYS A 99 -11.11 1.03 5.06
C LYS A 99 -11.64 1.80 3.86
N GLY A 100 -12.94 1.73 3.64
CA GLY A 100 -13.56 2.34 2.46
C GLY A 100 -13.76 1.30 1.37
N SER A 101 -14.26 1.75 0.23
CA SER A 101 -14.49 0.88 -0.93
C SER A 101 -13.34 1.08 -1.92
N ASP A 102 -12.38 0.17 -1.90
CA ASP A 102 -11.11 0.33 -2.60
C ASP A 102 -11.10 -0.34 -3.97
N MET A 103 -10.31 0.19 -4.90
CA MET A 103 -9.96 -0.47 -6.15
C MET A 103 -8.51 -0.95 -6.08
N LEU A 104 -8.30 -2.26 -6.15
CA LEU A 104 -6.99 -2.88 -6.02
C LEU A 104 -6.62 -3.56 -7.33
N THR A 105 -5.54 -3.12 -7.96
CA THR A 105 -4.95 -3.75 -9.15
C THR A 105 -3.59 -4.30 -8.74
N GLY A 106 -3.41 -5.62 -8.84
CA GLY A 106 -2.13 -6.25 -8.51
C GLY A 106 -1.11 -5.98 -9.62
N GLY A 107 -1.53 -6.27 -10.86
CA GLY A 107 -0.71 -6.12 -12.05
C GLY A 107 -0.07 -7.45 -12.46
N ALA A 108 1.22 -7.42 -12.77
CA ALA A 108 1.97 -8.57 -13.25
C ALA A 108 2.84 -9.16 -12.14
N GLY A 109 2.58 -10.39 -11.74
CA GLY A 109 3.33 -11.09 -10.70
C GLY A 109 2.37 -11.88 -9.83
N ALA A 110 2.87 -12.44 -8.74
CA ALA A 110 2.05 -13.18 -7.78
C ALA A 110 1.65 -12.29 -6.61
N ASP A 111 0.50 -11.63 -6.74
CA ASP A 111 0.10 -10.58 -5.82
C ASP A 111 -0.70 -11.10 -4.61
N THR A 112 -0.66 -10.35 -3.52
CA THR A 112 -1.43 -10.64 -2.30
C THR A 112 -2.30 -9.45 -1.92
N PHE A 113 -3.61 -9.63 -2.02
CA PHE A 113 -4.62 -8.66 -1.57
C PHE A 113 -4.98 -8.95 -0.11
N VAL A 114 -4.71 -8.01 0.79
CA VAL A 114 -4.81 -8.18 2.24
C VAL A 114 -6.05 -7.50 2.78
N PHE A 115 -6.85 -8.28 3.52
CA PHE A 115 -8.01 -7.81 4.27
C PHE A 115 -7.80 -8.15 5.76
N ASP A 116 -7.38 -7.16 6.53
CA ASP A 116 -7.00 -7.31 7.94
C ASP A 116 -7.86 -6.49 8.92
N ALA A 117 -8.93 -5.85 8.44
CA ALA A 117 -9.88 -5.11 9.25
C ALA A 117 -11.24 -5.83 9.38
N ALA A 118 -12.05 -5.40 10.35
CA ALA A 118 -13.44 -5.84 10.43
C ALA A 118 -14.26 -5.23 9.28
N LEU A 119 -15.17 -6.02 8.70
CA LEU A 119 -16.08 -5.54 7.67
C LEU A 119 -16.98 -4.43 8.22
N ASP A 120 -17.03 -3.30 7.53
CA ASP A 120 -17.87 -2.14 7.88
C ASP A 120 -19.00 -1.90 6.86
N GLY A 121 -19.14 -2.78 5.88
CA GLY A 121 -20.12 -2.70 4.80
C GLY A 121 -19.60 -2.04 3.52
N SER A 122 -18.35 -1.56 3.51
CA SER A 122 -17.66 -1.19 2.28
C SER A 122 -17.42 -2.39 1.37
N ILE A 123 -17.18 -2.13 0.08
CA ILE A 123 -16.91 -3.17 -0.91
C ILE A 123 -15.65 -2.79 -1.67
N ASP A 124 -14.64 -3.64 -1.56
CA ASP A 124 -13.43 -3.53 -2.37
C ASP A 124 -13.58 -4.31 -3.67
N THR A 125 -12.91 -3.84 -4.70
CA THR A 125 -12.85 -4.46 -6.02
C THR A 125 -11.40 -4.76 -6.36
N ILE A 126 -11.06 -6.04 -6.42
CA ILE A 126 -9.82 -6.48 -7.08
C ILE A 126 -10.09 -6.51 -8.59
N THR A 127 -9.31 -5.76 -9.36
CA THR A 127 -9.63 -5.43 -10.75
C THR A 127 -9.10 -6.46 -11.76
N ASP A 128 -8.06 -7.22 -11.41
CA ASP A 128 -7.29 -8.04 -12.34
C ASP A 128 -6.85 -9.42 -11.81
N PHE A 129 -7.49 -9.91 -10.74
CA PHE A 129 -7.11 -11.15 -10.06
C PHE A 129 -6.86 -12.34 -11.00
N GLN A 130 -5.65 -12.89 -10.94
CA GLN A 130 -5.17 -14.02 -11.72
C GLN A 130 -5.19 -15.30 -10.87
N SER A 131 -6.19 -16.15 -11.11
CA SER A 131 -6.32 -17.42 -10.41
C SER A 131 -5.10 -18.32 -10.63
N GLY A 132 -4.45 -18.73 -9.53
CA GLY A 132 -3.28 -19.60 -9.55
C GLY A 132 -1.95 -18.87 -9.40
N GLU A 133 -1.97 -17.54 -9.50
CA GLU A 133 -0.83 -16.66 -9.22
C GLU A 133 -1.13 -15.84 -7.96
N ASP A 134 -2.25 -15.11 -7.97
CA ASP A 134 -2.63 -14.21 -6.90
C ASP A 134 -3.27 -14.89 -5.69
N LYS A 135 -3.25 -14.17 -4.57
CA LYS A 135 -3.78 -14.60 -3.28
C LYS A 135 -4.65 -13.51 -2.65
N ILE A 136 -5.69 -13.97 -1.96
CA ILE A 136 -6.45 -13.14 -1.03
C ILE A 136 -6.08 -13.58 0.38
N SER A 137 -5.52 -12.67 1.16
CA SER A 137 -5.15 -12.88 2.56
C SER A 137 -6.22 -12.30 3.47
N LEU A 138 -6.89 -13.16 4.24
CA LEU A 138 -7.96 -12.78 5.15
C LEU A 138 -7.49 -12.99 6.60
N SER A 139 -7.51 -11.93 7.41
CA SER A 139 -7.27 -12.06 8.85
C SER A 139 -8.50 -12.63 9.57
N SER A 140 -8.35 -13.08 10.83
CA SER A 140 -9.52 -13.46 11.63
C SER A 140 -10.49 -12.31 11.90
N LEU A 141 -10.05 -11.05 11.74
CA LEU A 141 -10.88 -9.87 12.00
C LEU A 141 -11.99 -9.70 10.96
N VAL A 142 -11.79 -10.17 9.72
CA VAL A 142 -12.82 -10.06 8.66
C VAL A 142 -14.04 -10.94 8.92
N PHE A 143 -13.90 -11.98 9.76
CA PHE A 143 -14.99 -12.90 10.10
C PHE A 143 -15.78 -12.46 11.34
N GLY A 144 -15.40 -11.33 11.95
CA GLY A 144 -15.97 -10.89 13.23
C GLY A 144 -15.59 -11.79 14.41
N MET A 145 -15.87 -11.32 15.63
CA MET A 145 -15.96 -12.23 16.77
C MET A 145 -17.30 -12.93 16.67
N ASP A 146 -17.36 -14.05 15.97
CA ASP A 146 -18.55 -14.89 15.98
C ASP A 146 -18.75 -15.42 17.40
N SER A 147 -19.63 -14.77 18.17
CA SER A 147 -20.14 -15.26 19.43
C SER A 147 -21.12 -16.40 19.15
N VAL A 148 -20.67 -17.47 18.49
CA VAL A 148 -21.40 -18.73 18.51
C VAL A 148 -21.32 -19.22 19.96
N THR A 149 -22.24 -18.75 20.80
CA THR A 149 -22.88 -19.68 21.72
C THR A 149 -23.63 -20.64 20.84
N ASP A 150 -22.91 -21.63 20.30
CA ASP A 150 -23.55 -22.78 19.66
C ASP A 150 -24.48 -23.32 20.72
N GLY A 151 -25.78 -23.13 20.46
CA GLY A 151 -26.81 -23.38 21.42
C GLY A 151 -26.77 -24.86 21.74
N MET A 152 -26.11 -25.21 22.85
CA MET A 152 -26.26 -26.52 23.45
C MET A 152 -27.75 -26.67 23.81
N LEU A 153 -28.49 -27.31 22.92
CA LEU A 153 -29.80 -27.92 23.16
C LEU A 153 -29.66 -29.43 22.96
#